data_AF-A0A8B6F8W6-F1
#
_entry.id   AF-A0A8B6F8W6-F1
#
_cell.length_a   1.000
_cell.length_b   1.000
_cell.length_c   1.000
_cell.angle_alpha   90.00
_cell.angle_beta   90.00
_cell.angle_gamma   90.00
#
_symmetry.space_group_name_H-M   'P 1'
#
loop_
_entity.id
_entity.type
_entity.pdbx_description
1 polymer ?
#
loop_
_entity_poly.entity_id
_entity_poly.type
_entity_poly.pdbx_seq_one_letter_code
_entity_poly.pdbx_strand_id
1 'polypeptide(L)'
;MATSFSNPFNLTAAGELGNHRESMLYNELLLRNELGRPKNRAYTQVPKDGSFVYGRPNEERFGGADDALHGWPRNLSTTTLPFKSKVKNSERDFMALNRAAVQTGLVTANENYEFRATHDVRRKTAGDEKTRTRTRRIPPSMVFGISTRPSTPIFDLLEHKYQDKWLQDRRKLEVSKRQEESKKRQHLKELRLRRNPNCVYETRASLLRTYQNPVEDAPLWQLPRFKDNAKPSLQTFRSAGARRSAYGNYQSDQIARQGDFGHGVYEPACN
;
A
#
# COMPACT_ATOMS: atom_id res chain seq x y z
N MET A 1 -5.82 -21.33 67.86
CA MET A 1 -4.98 -20.98 66.69
C MET A 1 -5.77 -19.97 65.88
N ALA A 2 -5.29 -18.73 65.82
CA ALA A 2 -6.04 -17.59 65.29
C ALA A 2 -6.32 -17.76 63.80
N THR A 3 -7.60 -17.78 63.43
CA THR A 3 -8.08 -17.67 62.06
C THR A 3 -7.90 -16.22 61.64
N SER A 4 -6.76 -15.92 61.01
CA SER A 4 -6.54 -14.63 60.35
C SER A 4 -7.53 -14.50 59.19
N PHE A 5 -8.47 -13.58 59.32
CA PHE A 5 -9.31 -13.14 58.21
C PHE A 5 -8.37 -12.54 57.15
N SER A 6 -8.12 -13.28 56.07
CA SER A 6 -7.28 -12.81 54.98
C SER A 6 -7.99 -11.68 54.26
N ASN A 7 -7.34 -10.52 54.22
CA ASN A 7 -7.82 -9.38 53.45
C ASN A 7 -7.94 -9.80 51.96
N PRO A 8 -9.13 -9.74 51.33
CA PRO A 8 -9.30 -10.18 49.94
C PRO A 8 -8.50 -9.35 48.94
N PHE A 9 -8.09 -8.13 49.33
CA PHE A 9 -7.29 -7.23 48.50
C PHE A 9 -5.80 -7.64 48.42
N ASN A 10 -5.34 -8.63 49.19
CA ASN A 10 -3.97 -9.16 49.09
C ASN A 10 -3.66 -9.78 47.72
N LEU A 11 -4.69 -10.22 47.00
CA LEU A 11 -4.58 -10.75 45.64
C LEU A 11 -4.49 -9.63 44.59
N THR A 12 -4.76 -8.38 44.96
CA THR A 12 -4.61 -7.22 44.06
C THR A 12 -3.15 -6.72 44.05
N ALA A 13 -2.79 -5.97 43.01
CA ALA A 13 -1.49 -5.34 42.89
C ALA A 13 -1.22 -4.33 44.02
N ALA A 14 -2.27 -3.67 44.53
CA ALA A 14 -2.20 -2.72 45.64
C ALA A 14 -1.90 -3.38 47.00
N GLY A 15 -2.29 -4.66 47.17
CA GLY A 15 -2.07 -5.39 48.42
C GLY A 15 -2.88 -4.83 49.59
N GLU A 16 -2.23 -4.58 50.73
CA GLU A 16 -2.85 -4.03 51.95
C GLU A 16 -2.84 -2.50 52.01
N LEU A 17 -2.13 -1.84 51.09
CA LEU A 17 -1.86 -0.41 51.14
C LEU A 17 -2.69 0.35 50.09
N GLY A 18 -3.35 1.41 50.54
CA GLY A 18 -4.09 2.35 49.70
C GLY A 18 -5.62 2.19 49.75
N ASN A 19 -6.32 2.89 48.87
CA ASN A 19 -7.78 2.88 48.83
C ASN A 19 -8.30 1.64 48.09
N HIS A 20 -9.05 0.79 48.79
CA HIS A 20 -9.63 -0.41 48.21
C HIS A 20 -11.00 -0.12 47.60
N ARG A 21 -11.21 -0.54 46.34
CA ARG A 21 -12.51 -0.50 45.65
C ARG A 21 -12.91 -1.93 45.29
N GLU A 22 -14.19 -2.26 45.42
CA GLU A 22 -14.72 -3.58 45.07
C GLU A 22 -14.42 -3.96 43.62
N SER A 23 -14.43 -2.98 42.70
CA SER A 23 -14.08 -3.17 41.29
C SER A 23 -12.66 -3.74 41.07
N MET A 24 -11.75 -3.58 42.03
CA MET A 24 -10.39 -4.13 41.94
C MET A 24 -10.33 -5.64 42.09
N LEU A 25 -11.34 -6.25 42.72
CA LEU A 25 -11.43 -7.70 42.87
C LEU A 25 -11.90 -8.39 41.58
N TYR A 26 -12.58 -7.66 40.71
CA TYR A 26 -13.11 -8.18 39.44
C TYR A 26 -12.26 -7.78 38.23
N ASN A 27 -11.47 -6.71 38.34
CA ASN A 27 -10.62 -6.25 37.26
C ASN A 27 -9.31 -7.05 37.19
N GLU A 28 -9.21 -7.94 36.21
CA GLU A 28 -8.03 -8.79 35.98
C GLU A 28 -6.71 -8.01 35.82
N LEU A 29 -6.75 -6.74 35.39
CA LEU A 29 -5.53 -5.92 35.27
C LEU A 29 -4.96 -5.53 36.64
N LEU A 30 -5.83 -5.47 37.65
CA LEU A 30 -5.48 -5.08 39.01
C LEU A 30 -5.21 -6.29 39.91
N LEU A 31 -5.54 -7.50 39.46
CA LEU A 31 -5.23 -8.75 40.15
C LEU A 31 -3.81 -9.23 39.82
N ARG A 32 -3.14 -9.80 40.82
CA ARG A 32 -1.87 -10.49 40.62
C ARG A 32 -2.10 -11.78 39.82
N ASN A 33 -1.10 -12.15 39.02
CA ASN A 33 -1.17 -13.40 38.26
C ASN A 33 -1.08 -14.59 39.22
N GLU A 34 -1.98 -15.56 39.08
CA GLU A 34 -1.90 -16.83 39.80
C GLU A 34 -0.80 -17.70 39.19
N LEU A 35 0.13 -18.19 40.02
CA LEU A 35 1.20 -19.06 39.56
C LEU A 35 0.60 -20.38 39.04
N GLY A 36 1.01 -20.80 37.84
CA GLY A 36 0.55 -22.05 37.22
C GLY A 36 -0.82 -21.98 36.55
N ARG A 37 -1.47 -20.80 36.50
CA ARG A 37 -2.75 -20.62 35.80
C ARG A 37 -2.65 -19.55 34.70
N PRO A 38 -3.31 -19.75 33.55
CA PRO A 38 -3.36 -18.74 32.49
C PRO A 38 -4.23 -17.56 32.90
N LYS A 39 -4.01 -16.40 32.26
CA LYS A 39 -4.84 -15.20 32.47
C LYS A 39 -6.22 -15.37 31.85
N ASN A 40 -7.26 -14.97 32.57
CA ASN A 40 -8.65 -15.17 32.15
C ASN A 40 -9.16 -14.15 31.11
N ARG A 41 -8.38 -13.14 30.69
CA ARG A 41 -8.63 -12.17 29.58
C ARG A 41 -10.09 -11.71 29.39
N ALA A 42 -10.90 -11.68 30.45
CA ALA A 42 -12.32 -11.33 30.46
C ALA A 42 -13.21 -12.08 29.43
N TYR A 43 -12.87 -13.31 29.02
CA TYR A 43 -13.73 -14.08 28.12
C TYR A 43 -14.87 -14.77 28.91
N THR A 44 -16.01 -14.10 29.01
CA THR A 44 -17.20 -14.63 29.71
C THR A 44 -18.03 -15.60 28.86
N GLN A 45 -17.75 -15.69 27.56
CA GLN A 45 -18.63 -16.32 26.57
C GLN A 45 -18.31 -17.77 26.24
N VAL A 46 -17.28 -18.36 26.86
CA VAL A 46 -17.00 -19.78 26.67
C VAL A 46 -17.94 -20.61 27.56
N PRO A 47 -18.70 -21.57 27.00
CA PRO A 47 -19.47 -22.52 27.79
C PRO A 47 -18.57 -23.23 28.81
N LYS A 48 -18.92 -23.16 30.09
CA LYS A 48 -18.17 -23.79 31.19
C LYS A 48 -18.46 -25.29 31.33
N ASP A 49 -19.43 -25.80 30.57
CA ASP A 49 -20.04 -27.11 30.76
C ASP A 49 -19.20 -28.29 30.24
N GLY A 50 -17.91 -28.06 29.93
CA GLY A 50 -16.96 -29.09 29.51
C GLY A 50 -17.25 -29.79 28.17
N SER A 51 -18.45 -29.60 27.61
CA SER A 51 -18.92 -30.19 26.36
C SER A 51 -18.42 -29.44 25.12
N PHE A 52 -17.86 -28.24 25.28
CA PHE A 52 -17.35 -27.43 24.18
C PHE A 52 -15.91 -27.82 23.84
N VAL A 53 -15.73 -28.42 22.66
CA VAL A 53 -14.40 -28.68 22.10
C VAL A 53 -13.94 -27.48 21.30
N TYR A 54 -12.80 -26.91 21.68
CA TYR A 54 -12.19 -25.82 20.92
C TYR A 54 -11.62 -26.32 19.60
N GLY A 55 -11.78 -25.52 18.56
CA GLY A 55 -11.30 -25.82 17.20
C GLY A 55 -12.44 -25.95 16.22
N ARG A 56 -12.10 -26.08 14.93
CA ARG A 56 -13.08 -26.36 13.89
C ARG A 56 -13.11 -27.88 13.68
N PRO A 57 -14.26 -28.56 13.89
CA PRO A 57 -14.35 -29.98 13.55
C PRO A 57 -14.10 -30.16 12.06
N ASN A 58 -13.42 -31.23 11.69
CA ASN A 58 -13.39 -31.66 10.30
C ASN A 58 -14.80 -32.12 9.96
N GLU A 59 -15.52 -31.29 9.19
CA GLU A 59 -16.80 -31.67 8.61
C GLU A 59 -16.59 -32.96 7.81
N GLU A 60 -17.48 -33.95 8.00
CA GLU A 60 -17.52 -35.13 7.13
C GLU A 60 -17.73 -34.65 5.70
N ARG A 61 -16.67 -34.73 4.89
CA ARG A 61 -16.78 -34.44 3.46
C ARG A 61 -17.46 -35.63 2.81
N PHE A 62 -18.72 -35.44 2.40
CA PHE A 62 -19.31 -36.30 1.37
C PHE A 62 -18.43 -36.20 0.12
N GLY A 63 -17.92 -37.33 -0.38
CA GLY A 63 -16.86 -37.38 -1.39
C GLY A 63 -15.62 -38.16 -0.94
N GLY A 64 -15.81 -39.42 -0.53
CA GLY A 64 -14.72 -40.33 -0.19
C GLY A 64 -13.96 -40.88 -1.41
N ALA A 65 -12.92 -41.68 -1.18
CA ALA A 65 -12.21 -42.35 -2.28
C ALA A 65 -13.12 -43.22 -3.15
N ASP A 66 -14.16 -43.79 -2.53
CA ASP A 66 -15.20 -44.57 -3.20
C ASP A 66 -15.99 -43.72 -4.22
N ASP A 67 -16.44 -42.52 -3.83
CA ASP A 67 -17.11 -41.57 -4.74
C ASP A 67 -16.17 -41.10 -5.87
N ALA A 68 -14.87 -40.98 -5.60
CA ALA A 68 -13.89 -40.57 -6.60
C ALA A 68 -13.63 -41.66 -7.65
N LEU A 69 -13.67 -42.94 -7.25
CA LEU A 69 -13.46 -44.09 -8.12
C LEU A 69 -14.69 -44.45 -8.94
N HIS A 70 -15.89 -44.33 -8.37
CA HIS A 70 -17.15 -44.71 -9.04
C HIS A 70 -17.71 -43.63 -9.98
N GLY A 71 -17.05 -42.46 -10.02
CA GLY A 71 -17.41 -41.37 -10.92
C GLY A 71 -18.68 -40.64 -10.48
N TRP A 72 -18.81 -39.40 -10.96
CA TRP A 72 -19.98 -38.57 -10.64
C TRP A 72 -21.23 -39.21 -11.28
N PRO A 73 -22.36 -39.33 -10.57
CA PRO A 73 -23.52 -40.02 -11.12
C PRO A 73 -24.02 -39.28 -12.38
N ARG A 74 -24.19 -40.06 -13.47
CA ARG A 74 -24.46 -39.59 -14.86
C ARG A 74 -25.76 -38.81 -15.05
N ASN A 75 -26.59 -38.68 -14.02
CA ASN A 75 -27.80 -37.86 -13.99
C ASN A 75 -27.57 -36.42 -13.52
N LEU A 76 -26.35 -36.05 -13.11
CA LEU A 76 -25.96 -34.64 -13.17
C LEU A 76 -25.67 -34.29 -14.62
N SER A 77 -26.73 -33.87 -15.32
CA SER A 77 -26.58 -33.00 -16.49
C SER A 77 -25.47 -32.00 -16.23
N THR A 78 -24.66 -31.72 -17.25
CA THR A 78 -23.79 -30.54 -17.36
C THR A 78 -24.63 -29.26 -17.30
N THR A 79 -25.32 -29.06 -16.19
CA THR A 79 -25.88 -27.81 -15.73
C THR A 79 -24.94 -27.43 -14.63
N THR A 80 -24.05 -26.49 -14.96
CA THR A 80 -23.49 -25.51 -14.03
C THR A 80 -23.88 -25.83 -12.60
N LEU A 81 -23.00 -26.52 -11.86
CA LEU A 81 -23.14 -26.61 -10.41
C LEU A 81 -23.62 -25.23 -9.95
N PRO A 82 -24.72 -25.11 -9.20
CA PRO A 82 -24.95 -23.88 -8.50
C PRO A 82 -23.87 -23.89 -7.42
N PHE A 83 -22.64 -23.52 -7.79
CA PHE A 83 -22.01 -22.45 -7.07
C PHE A 83 -23.10 -21.38 -7.01
N LYS A 84 -23.92 -21.43 -5.95
CA LYS A 84 -24.15 -20.25 -5.15
C LYS A 84 -22.75 -19.78 -4.79
N SER A 85 -22.08 -19.13 -5.75
CA SER A 85 -21.32 -17.93 -5.48
C SER A 85 -22.17 -17.27 -4.43
N LYS A 86 -21.67 -17.24 -3.19
CA LYS A 86 -22.26 -16.36 -2.20
C LYS A 86 -22.19 -15.04 -2.92
N VAL A 87 -23.31 -14.63 -3.52
CA VAL A 87 -23.44 -13.35 -4.18
C VAL A 87 -23.13 -12.44 -3.02
N LYS A 88 -21.88 -11.96 -2.97
CA LYS A 88 -21.49 -10.98 -1.97
C LYS A 88 -22.41 -9.85 -2.35
N ASN A 89 -23.50 -9.71 -1.59
CA ASN A 89 -24.44 -8.62 -1.77
C ASN A 89 -23.55 -7.40 -1.84
N SER A 90 -23.54 -6.75 -3.00
CA SER A 90 -22.65 -5.63 -3.20
C SER A 90 -22.94 -4.59 -2.12
N GLU A 91 -21.94 -3.78 -1.81
CA GLU A 91 -22.10 -2.74 -0.80
C GLU A 91 -23.29 -1.85 -1.16
N ARG A 92 -24.04 -1.38 -0.15
CA ARG A 92 -25.15 -0.45 -0.37
C ARG A 92 -24.65 0.82 -1.04
N ASP A 93 -25.40 1.32 -2.01
CA ASP A 93 -25.08 2.56 -2.69
C ASP A 93 -25.70 3.75 -1.97
N PHE A 94 -24.96 4.30 -1.00
CA PHE A 94 -25.40 5.46 -0.23
C PHE A 94 -25.60 6.72 -1.09
N MET A 95 -24.90 6.86 -2.22
CA MET A 95 -25.08 8.04 -3.08
C MET A 95 -26.42 7.98 -3.81
N ALA A 96 -26.75 6.80 -4.36
CA ALA A 96 -28.05 6.57 -5.00
C ALA A 96 -29.20 6.69 -4.00
N LEU A 97 -29.05 6.12 -2.79
CA LEU A 97 -30.05 6.24 -1.72
C LEU A 97 -30.26 7.69 -1.28
N ASN A 98 -29.18 8.44 -1.06
CA ASN A 98 -29.31 9.85 -0.66
C ASN A 98 -29.95 10.69 -1.75
N ARG A 99 -29.60 10.45 -3.03
CA ARG A 99 -30.22 11.13 -4.15
C ARG A 99 -31.72 10.84 -4.22
N ALA A 100 -32.13 9.60 -4.02
CA ALA A 100 -33.54 9.21 -3.99
C ALA A 100 -34.29 9.82 -2.80
N ALA A 101 -33.69 9.82 -1.60
CA ALA A 101 -34.27 10.45 -0.41
C ALA A 101 -34.53 11.95 -0.63
N VAL A 102 -33.55 12.66 -1.20
CA VAL A 102 -33.70 14.08 -1.52
C VAL A 102 -34.77 14.29 -2.61
N GLN A 103 -34.86 13.40 -3.60
CA GLN A 103 -35.88 13.47 -4.63
C GLN A 103 -37.30 13.25 -4.09
N THR A 104 -37.45 12.46 -3.02
CA THR A 104 -38.72 12.29 -2.30
C THR A 104 -38.99 13.39 -1.28
N GLY A 105 -38.11 14.41 -1.18
CA GLY A 105 -38.27 15.53 -0.25
C GLY A 105 -37.82 15.23 1.19
N LEU A 106 -37.12 14.12 1.43
CA LEU A 106 -36.58 13.77 2.75
C LEU A 106 -35.20 14.42 2.92
N VAL A 107 -35.12 15.38 3.84
CA VAL A 107 -33.92 16.20 4.04
C VAL A 107 -33.36 16.01 5.45
N THR A 108 -34.15 15.49 6.40
CA THR A 108 -33.73 15.26 7.78
C THR A 108 -32.90 13.98 7.91
N ALA A 109 -31.94 13.95 8.85
CA ALA A 109 -31.09 12.78 9.07
C ALA A 109 -31.87 11.52 9.48
N ASN A 110 -32.91 11.67 10.32
CA ASN A 110 -33.75 10.56 10.77
C ASN A 110 -34.57 9.97 9.61
N GLU A 111 -35.18 10.82 8.80
CA GLU A 111 -35.90 10.41 7.59
C GLU A 111 -35.00 9.66 6.63
N ASN A 112 -33.76 10.13 6.44
CA ASN A 112 -32.79 9.47 5.56
C ASN A 112 -32.33 8.12 6.13
N TYR A 113 -32.25 7.98 7.47
CA TYR A 113 -31.98 6.70 8.12
C TYR A 113 -33.12 5.69 7.89
N GLU A 114 -34.37 6.10 8.08
CA GLU A 114 -35.56 5.27 7.83
C GLU A 114 -35.69 4.91 6.34
N PHE A 115 -35.40 5.87 5.46
CA PHE A 115 -35.40 5.67 4.01
C PHE A 115 -34.37 4.60 3.60
N ARG A 116 -33.16 4.61 4.18
CA ARG A 116 -32.13 3.59 3.94
C ARG A 116 -32.45 2.23 4.57
N ALA A 117 -33.30 2.18 5.59
CA ALA A 117 -33.74 0.92 6.20
C ALA A 117 -34.80 0.22 5.33
N THR A 118 -35.66 1.00 4.68
CA THR A 118 -36.76 0.52 3.83
C THR A 118 -36.36 0.29 2.37
N HIS A 119 -35.40 1.04 1.85
CA HIS A 119 -34.94 0.96 0.46
C HIS A 119 -33.54 0.34 0.37
N ASP A 120 -33.41 -0.83 -0.27
CA ASP A 120 -32.11 -1.49 -0.47
C ASP A 120 -31.60 -1.27 -1.91
N VAL A 121 -30.77 -0.24 -2.09
CA VAL A 121 -30.05 0.01 -3.35
C VAL A 121 -28.60 -0.40 -3.21
N ARG A 122 -28.12 -1.21 -4.15
CA ARG A 122 -26.81 -1.87 -4.10
C ARG A 122 -25.91 -1.37 -5.23
N ARG A 123 -24.61 -1.23 -4.96
CA ARG A 123 -23.62 -0.84 -5.97
C ARG A 123 -23.55 -1.91 -7.05
N LYS A 124 -23.57 -1.51 -8.32
CA LYS A 124 -23.26 -2.42 -9.42
C LYS A 124 -21.76 -2.73 -9.38
N THR A 125 -21.38 -4.00 -9.33
CA THR A 125 -19.97 -4.37 -9.46
C THR A 125 -19.52 -4.12 -10.89
N ALA A 126 -18.28 -3.67 -11.07
CA ALA A 126 -17.68 -3.51 -12.40
C ALA A 126 -17.62 -4.88 -13.08
N GLY A 127 -18.62 -5.18 -13.91
CA GLY A 127 -18.83 -6.50 -14.53
C GLY A 127 -20.30 -6.93 -14.61
N ASP A 128 -21.19 -6.34 -13.81
CA ASP A 128 -22.64 -6.61 -13.85
C ASP A 128 -23.42 -5.63 -14.76
N GLU A 129 -22.70 -4.72 -15.40
CA GLU A 129 -23.23 -4.09 -16.60
C GLU A 129 -23.48 -5.22 -17.58
N LYS A 130 -24.77 -5.50 -17.82
CA LYS A 130 -25.25 -6.46 -18.81
C LYS A 130 -24.82 -6.00 -20.20
N THR A 131 -23.52 -6.02 -20.45
CA THR A 131 -22.94 -6.55 -21.67
C THR A 131 -23.35 -8.01 -21.68
N ARG A 132 -24.66 -8.24 -21.91
CA ARG A 132 -25.06 -9.35 -22.75
C ARG A 132 -24.23 -9.10 -23.99
N THR A 133 -23.08 -9.76 -24.06
CA THR A 133 -22.40 -10.03 -25.29
C THR A 133 -23.52 -10.55 -26.16
N ARG A 134 -24.07 -9.67 -27.01
CA ARG A 134 -24.93 -10.07 -28.10
C ARG A 134 -24.06 -11.08 -28.80
N THR A 135 -24.33 -12.36 -28.57
CA THR A 135 -23.75 -13.44 -29.34
C THR A 135 -24.17 -13.09 -30.75
N ARG A 136 -23.28 -12.44 -31.49
CA ARG A 136 -23.57 -11.97 -32.84
C ARG A 136 -24.01 -13.23 -33.57
N ARG A 137 -25.26 -13.28 -34.03
CA ARG A 137 -25.74 -14.41 -34.81
C ARG A 137 -24.80 -14.54 -36.00
N ILE A 138 -24.04 -15.62 -36.02
CA ILE A 138 -23.05 -15.88 -37.05
C ILE A 138 -23.83 -16.28 -38.31
N PRO A 139 -23.67 -15.58 -39.45
CA PRO A 139 -24.40 -15.91 -40.66
C PRO A 139 -24.02 -17.31 -41.17
N PRO A 140 -24.94 -18.06 -41.81
CA PRO A 140 -24.70 -19.43 -42.27
C PRO A 140 -23.57 -19.58 -43.29
N SER A 141 -23.15 -18.49 -43.93
CA SER A 141 -22.03 -18.44 -44.88
C SER A 141 -20.66 -18.21 -44.21
N MET A 142 -20.61 -18.06 -42.89
CA MET A 142 -19.35 -17.81 -42.18
C MET A 142 -18.57 -19.12 -42.03
N VAL A 143 -17.43 -19.21 -42.72
CA VAL A 143 -16.50 -20.33 -42.60
C VAL A 143 -15.60 -20.10 -41.39
N PHE A 144 -15.59 -21.03 -40.44
CA PHE A 144 -14.66 -21.02 -39.32
C PHE A 144 -13.33 -21.66 -39.74
N GLY A 145 -12.43 -20.84 -40.28
CA GLY A 145 -11.02 -21.22 -40.38
C GLY A 145 -10.30 -20.81 -39.11
N ILE A 146 -9.55 -21.73 -38.49
CA ILE A 146 -8.49 -21.33 -37.57
C ILE A 146 -7.43 -20.67 -38.46
N SER A 147 -7.32 -19.34 -38.41
CA SER A 147 -6.14 -18.69 -39.00
C SER A 147 -4.94 -19.38 -38.36
N THR A 148 -4.07 -19.98 -39.16
CA THR A 148 -2.81 -20.52 -38.67
C THR A 148 -2.08 -19.36 -38.03
N ARG A 149 -2.19 -19.24 -36.71
CA ARG A 149 -1.47 -18.23 -35.94
C ARG A 149 -0.01 -18.43 -36.34
N PRO A 150 0.70 -17.41 -36.84
CA PRO A 150 2.11 -17.58 -37.10
C PRO A 150 2.71 -18.12 -35.80
N SER A 151 3.41 -19.25 -35.90
CA SER A 151 4.14 -19.82 -34.76
C SER A 151 4.87 -18.67 -34.06
N THR A 152 4.89 -18.66 -32.72
CA THR A 152 5.68 -17.69 -31.95
C THR A 152 7.01 -17.45 -32.68
N PRO A 153 7.31 -16.22 -33.12
CA PRO A 153 8.41 -15.98 -34.04
C PRO A 153 9.67 -16.54 -33.40
N ILE A 154 10.21 -17.61 -33.98
CA ILE A 154 11.32 -18.38 -33.40
C ILE A 154 12.53 -17.48 -33.16
N PHE A 155 12.69 -16.46 -34.01
CA PHE A 155 13.70 -15.43 -33.87
C PHE A 155 13.62 -14.69 -32.52
N ASP A 156 12.43 -14.31 -32.04
CA ASP A 156 12.28 -13.63 -30.75
C ASP A 156 12.55 -14.58 -29.55
N LEU A 157 12.43 -15.89 -29.76
CA LEU A 157 12.81 -16.90 -28.76
C LEU A 157 14.33 -17.10 -28.74
N LEU A 158 14.97 -17.19 -29.91
CA LEU A 158 16.43 -17.32 -30.06
C LEU A 158 17.16 -16.07 -29.58
N GLU A 159 16.60 -14.88 -29.79
CA GLU A 159 17.15 -13.61 -29.29
C GLU A 159 16.77 -13.30 -27.83
N HIS A 160 16.11 -14.23 -27.13
CA HIS A 160 15.69 -14.06 -25.73
C HIS A 160 14.83 -12.81 -25.43
N LYS A 161 14.16 -12.23 -26.43
CA LYS A 161 13.39 -10.98 -26.25
C LYS A 161 12.30 -11.08 -25.19
N TYR A 162 11.73 -12.26 -24.98
CA TYR A 162 10.72 -12.49 -23.94
C TYR A 162 11.31 -12.47 -22.52
N GLN A 163 12.54 -12.99 -22.35
CA GLN A 163 13.28 -12.89 -21.10
C GLN A 163 13.62 -11.43 -20.81
N ASP A 164 14.08 -10.68 -21.81
CA ASP A 164 14.40 -9.26 -21.65
C ASP A 164 13.18 -8.43 -21.29
N LYS A 165 12.05 -8.64 -21.98
CA LYS A 165 10.77 -8.00 -21.63
C LYS A 165 10.38 -8.31 -20.19
N TRP A 166 10.47 -9.58 -19.78
CA TRP A 166 10.15 -9.98 -18.42
C TRP A 166 11.06 -9.32 -17.38
N LEU A 167 12.38 -9.24 -17.63
CA LEU A 167 13.33 -8.57 -16.75
C LEU A 167 13.07 -7.06 -16.67
N GLN A 168 12.69 -6.42 -17.77
CA GLN A 168 12.32 -5.00 -17.80
C GLN A 168 11.04 -4.75 -17.00
N ASP A 169 10.02 -5.58 -17.17
CA ASP A 169 8.77 -5.45 -16.43
C ASP A 169 8.97 -5.71 -14.93
N ARG A 170 9.81 -6.69 -14.57
CA ARG A 170 10.23 -6.91 -13.17
C ARG A 170 10.93 -5.70 -12.59
N ARG A 171 11.88 -5.10 -13.30
CA ARG A 171 12.56 -3.87 -12.86
C ARG A 171 11.58 -2.72 -12.67
N LYS A 172 10.65 -2.51 -13.61
CA LYS A 172 9.62 -1.46 -13.51
C LYS A 172 8.72 -1.66 -12.29
N LEU A 173 8.28 -2.90 -12.04
CA LEU A 173 7.48 -3.23 -10.88
C LEU A 173 8.23 -2.98 -9.57
N GLU A 174 9.50 -3.37 -9.49
CA GLU A 174 10.33 -3.14 -8.30
C GLU A 174 10.53 -1.65 -8.03
N VAL A 175 10.84 -0.86 -9.07
CA VAL A 175 10.98 0.61 -8.95
C VAL A 175 9.67 1.24 -8.49
N SER A 176 8.53 0.86 -9.07
CA SER A 176 7.21 1.36 -8.65
C SER A 176 6.93 1.04 -7.18
N LYS A 177 7.19 -0.20 -6.75
CA LYS A 177 7.01 -0.62 -5.36
C LYS A 177 7.90 0.17 -4.40
N ARG A 178 9.17 0.39 -4.77
CA ARG A 178 10.11 1.19 -3.98
C ARG A 178 9.67 2.65 -3.86
N GLN A 179 9.12 3.23 -4.92
CA GLN A 179 8.54 4.58 -4.90
C GLN A 179 7.29 4.67 -4.02
N GLU A 180 6.41 3.67 -4.05
CA GLU A 180 5.25 3.63 -3.15
C GLU A 180 5.66 3.50 -1.68
N GLU A 181 6.64 2.65 -1.39
CA GLU A 181 7.18 2.49 -0.04
C GLU A 181 7.88 3.77 0.46
N SER A 182 8.63 4.46 -0.39
CA SER A 182 9.27 5.73 -0.03
C SER A 182 8.22 6.82 0.25
N LYS A 183 7.18 6.94 -0.58
CA LYS A 183 6.04 7.85 -0.35
C LYS A 183 5.32 7.53 0.96
N LYS A 184 5.05 6.25 1.25
CA LYS A 184 4.44 5.81 2.52
C LYS A 184 5.32 6.17 3.72
N ARG A 185 6.64 5.95 3.64
CA ARG A 185 7.60 6.32 4.70
C ARG A 185 7.65 7.84 4.92
N GLN A 186 7.67 8.62 3.85
CA GLN A 186 7.63 10.09 3.93
C GLN A 186 6.32 10.56 4.59
N HIS A 187 5.18 10.02 4.15
CA HIS A 187 3.88 10.36 4.74
C HIS A 187 3.78 9.97 6.22
N LEU A 188 4.31 8.81 6.62
CA LEU A 188 4.37 8.39 8.02
C LEU A 188 5.29 9.30 8.85
N LYS A 189 6.43 9.73 8.28
CA LYS A 189 7.34 10.69 8.92
C LYS A 189 6.63 12.02 9.13
N GLU A 190 5.91 12.51 8.12
CA GLU A 190 5.12 13.73 8.21
C GLU A 190 4.06 13.62 9.32
N LEU A 191 3.26 12.55 9.33
CA LEU A 191 2.27 12.27 10.39
C LEU A 191 2.88 12.22 11.79
N ARG A 192 4.08 11.64 11.94
CA ARG A 192 4.81 11.61 13.21
C ARG A 192 5.27 13.00 13.65
N LEU A 193 5.73 13.85 12.72
CA LEU A 193 6.02 15.26 13.04
C LEU A 193 4.75 15.99 13.48
N ARG A 194 3.63 15.81 12.76
CA ARG A 194 2.35 16.45 13.11
C ARG A 194 1.84 16.07 14.51
N ARG A 195 2.09 14.82 14.93
CA ARG A 195 1.63 14.32 16.23
C ARG A 195 2.57 14.63 17.40
N ASN A 196 3.76 15.17 17.14
CA ASN A 196 4.73 15.48 18.18
C ASN A 196 4.43 16.89 18.75
N PRO A 197 4.03 17.01 20.03
CA PRO A 197 3.71 18.31 20.64
C PRO A 197 4.91 19.25 20.76
N ASN A 198 6.15 18.75 20.65
CA ASN A 198 7.37 19.55 20.65
C ASN A 198 7.85 19.94 19.23
N CYS A 199 7.14 19.52 18.18
CA CYS A 199 7.47 19.87 16.80
C CYS A 199 6.65 21.10 16.37
N VAL A 200 7.30 22.24 16.29
CA VAL A 200 6.69 23.45 15.72
C VAL A 200 6.53 23.25 14.22
N TYR A 201 5.31 23.36 13.71
CA TYR A 201 5.03 23.29 12.28
C TYR A 201 5.73 24.43 11.55
N GLU A 202 6.48 24.10 10.51
CA GLU A 202 6.98 25.12 9.59
C GLU A 202 5.80 25.66 8.77
N THR A 203 5.43 26.91 9.03
CA THR A 203 4.45 27.63 8.22
C THR A 203 5.15 28.20 6.99
N ARG A 204 4.38 28.61 5.97
CA ARG A 204 4.94 29.33 4.82
C ARG A 204 5.80 30.52 5.25
N ALA A 205 5.44 31.19 6.35
CA ALA A 205 6.21 32.29 6.92
C ALA A 205 7.56 31.84 7.51
N SER A 206 7.64 30.69 8.21
CA SER A 206 8.93 30.20 8.72
C SER A 206 9.83 29.72 7.58
N LEU A 207 9.25 29.10 6.54
CA LEU A 207 9.98 28.66 5.36
C LEU A 207 10.58 29.86 4.61
N LEU A 208 9.82 30.94 4.47
CA LEU A 208 10.29 32.18 3.85
C LEU A 208 11.32 32.92 4.72
N ARG A 209 11.34 32.70 6.05
CA ARG A 209 12.36 33.27 6.94
C ARG A 209 13.74 32.64 6.70
N THR A 210 13.79 31.35 6.37
CA THR A 210 15.03 30.59 6.17
C THR A 210 15.43 30.50 4.70
N TYR A 211 14.50 30.75 3.78
CA TYR A 211 14.78 30.77 2.36
C TYR A 211 15.71 31.94 2.00
N GLN A 212 16.93 31.60 1.58
CA GLN A 212 17.86 32.54 0.97
C GLN A 212 17.65 32.47 -0.54
N ASN A 213 17.36 33.61 -1.17
CA ASN A 213 17.33 33.66 -2.62
C ASN A 213 18.67 33.14 -3.15
N PRO A 214 18.70 32.26 -4.16
CA PRO A 214 19.95 31.86 -4.79
C PRO A 214 20.61 33.13 -5.33
N VAL A 215 21.67 33.56 -4.67
CA VAL A 215 22.53 34.63 -5.14
C VAL A 215 23.54 33.94 -6.03
N GLU A 216 23.65 34.38 -7.27
CA GLU A 216 24.76 33.96 -8.14
C GLU A 216 26.06 34.14 -7.36
N ASP A 217 26.85 33.08 -7.26
CA ASP A 217 28.10 33.12 -6.49
C ASP A 217 28.94 34.31 -6.97
N ALA A 218 29.37 35.15 -6.03
CA ALA A 218 30.18 36.30 -6.37
C ALA A 218 31.39 35.82 -7.18
N PRO A 219 31.69 36.44 -8.33
CA PRO A 219 32.80 36.00 -9.16
C PRO A 219 34.07 36.01 -8.31
N LEU A 220 34.91 34.98 -8.48
CA LEU A 220 36.20 34.88 -7.81
C LEU A 220 36.95 36.21 -7.94
N TRP A 221 37.60 36.64 -6.85
CA TRP A 221 38.36 37.88 -6.84
C TRP A 221 39.42 37.87 -7.95
N GLN A 222 39.36 38.88 -8.81
CA GLN A 222 40.30 39.09 -9.90
C GLN A 222 40.90 40.49 -9.79
N LEU A 223 42.22 40.58 -9.96
CA LEU A 223 42.93 41.86 -10.04
C LEU A 223 42.36 42.70 -11.20
N PRO A 224 42.21 44.03 -11.06
CA PRO A 224 41.64 44.89 -12.11
C PRO A 224 42.35 44.76 -13.46
N ARG A 225 43.68 44.59 -13.45
CA ARG A 225 44.47 44.39 -14.68
C ARG A 225 44.03 43.14 -15.47
N PHE A 226 43.57 42.09 -14.80
CA PHE A 226 43.16 40.84 -15.45
C PHE A 226 41.71 40.85 -15.93
N LYS A 227 40.87 41.76 -15.46
CA LYS A 227 39.47 41.88 -15.94
C LYS A 227 39.42 42.41 -17.37
N ASP A 228 40.16 43.49 -17.63
CA ASP A 228 40.03 44.22 -18.90
C ASP A 228 41.17 43.94 -19.89
N ASN A 229 42.38 43.64 -19.39
CA ASN A 229 43.57 43.51 -20.23
C ASN A 229 44.05 42.07 -20.44
N ALA A 230 43.46 41.06 -19.79
CA ALA A 230 43.81 39.66 -20.03
C ALA A 230 43.10 39.12 -21.28
N LYS A 231 43.51 39.60 -22.45
CA LYS A 231 43.12 38.97 -23.71
C LYS A 231 44.11 37.85 -24.02
N PRO A 232 43.66 36.68 -24.49
CA PRO A 232 44.57 35.63 -24.92
C PRO A 232 45.41 36.15 -26.07
N SER A 233 46.74 36.07 -25.94
CA SER A 233 47.68 36.50 -26.99
C SER A 233 47.63 35.59 -28.22
N LEU A 234 47.13 34.36 -28.06
CA LEU A 234 47.01 33.35 -29.10
C LEU A 234 45.58 32.78 -29.10
N GLN A 235 44.92 32.82 -30.26
CA GLN A 235 43.70 32.04 -30.50
C GLN A 235 44.10 30.72 -31.16
N THR A 236 44.19 29.66 -30.36
CA THR A 236 44.56 28.31 -30.83
C THR A 236 43.40 27.54 -31.47
N PHE A 237 42.15 27.96 -31.22
CA PHE A 237 40.96 27.31 -31.74
C PHE A 237 40.52 27.90 -33.09
N ARG A 238 40.16 27.03 -34.04
CA ARG A 238 39.69 27.40 -35.38
C ARG A 238 38.35 28.15 -35.40
N SER A 239 37.51 27.95 -34.37
CA SER A 239 36.22 28.63 -34.23
C SER A 239 35.78 28.70 -32.77
N ALA A 240 34.88 29.64 -32.45
CA ALA A 240 34.30 29.76 -31.11
C ALA A 240 33.45 28.54 -30.71
N GLY A 241 32.88 27.82 -31.69
CA GLY A 241 32.17 26.56 -31.46
C GLY A 241 33.13 25.42 -31.10
N ALA A 242 34.25 25.30 -31.82
CA ALA A 242 35.29 24.32 -31.52
C ALA A 242 35.89 24.54 -30.13
N ARG A 243 36.07 25.81 -29.73
CA ARG A 243 36.50 26.17 -28.36
C ARG A 243 35.52 25.66 -27.31
N ARG A 244 34.22 25.96 -27.44
CA ARG A 244 33.19 25.51 -26.48
C ARG A 244 33.12 23.99 -26.40
N SER A 245 33.17 23.30 -27.54
CA SER A 245 33.16 21.84 -27.58
C SER A 245 34.39 21.24 -26.90
N ALA A 246 35.59 21.82 -27.11
CA ALA A 246 36.81 21.34 -26.47
C ALA A 246 36.76 21.50 -24.94
N TYR A 247 36.29 22.65 -24.44
CA TYR A 247 36.11 22.84 -22.99
C TYR A 247 35.02 21.94 -22.39
N GLY A 248 33.93 21.68 -23.13
CA GLY A 248 32.90 20.73 -22.70
C GLY A 248 33.45 19.29 -22.61
N ASN A 249 34.22 18.87 -23.61
CA ASN A 249 34.90 17.56 -23.58
C ASN A 249 35.92 17.47 -22.44
N TYR A 250 36.68 18.53 -22.21
CA TYR A 250 37.62 18.60 -21.09
C TYR A 250 36.90 18.47 -19.74
N GLN A 251 35.77 19.16 -19.54
CA GLN A 251 34.97 19.00 -18.32
C GLN A 251 34.39 17.59 -18.18
N SER A 252 34.01 16.93 -19.27
CA SER A 252 33.55 15.54 -19.21
C SER A 252 34.67 14.52 -18.96
N ASP A 253 35.89 14.85 -19.37
CA ASP A 253 37.09 14.00 -19.23
C ASP A 253 37.88 14.33 -17.94
N GLN A 254 37.47 15.38 -17.21
CA GLN A 254 38.04 15.70 -15.92
C GLN A 254 37.78 14.54 -14.95
N ILE A 255 38.86 14.07 -14.33
CA ILE A 255 38.82 13.07 -13.26
C ILE A 255 37.92 13.62 -12.14
N ALA A 256 37.16 12.76 -11.45
CA ALA A 256 36.24 13.08 -10.35
C ALA A 256 36.95 13.63 -9.08
N ARG A 257 37.81 14.62 -9.24
CA ARG A 257 38.48 15.35 -8.17
C ARG A 257 37.90 16.75 -8.13
N GLN A 258 37.55 17.21 -6.94
CA GLN A 258 37.04 18.56 -6.74
C GLN A 258 38.12 19.60 -7.11
N GLY A 259 37.75 20.68 -7.80
CA GLY A 259 38.61 21.83 -8.05
C GLY A 259 39.24 21.89 -9.46
N ASP A 260 39.35 23.10 -9.98
CA ASP A 260 39.67 23.42 -11.38
C ASP A 260 41.03 22.87 -11.88
N PHE A 261 41.95 22.55 -10.95
CA PHE A 261 43.29 22.07 -11.25
C PHE A 261 43.51 20.59 -10.92
N GLY A 262 42.45 19.83 -10.64
CA GLY A 262 42.56 18.38 -10.43
C GLY A 262 43.30 17.96 -9.15
N HIS A 263 43.50 18.89 -8.21
CA HIS A 263 44.23 18.66 -6.96
C HIS A 263 43.32 18.39 -5.75
N GLY A 264 42.00 18.46 -5.87
CA GLY A 264 41.12 18.24 -4.73
C GLY A 264 40.70 16.79 -4.51
N VAL A 265 39.70 16.64 -3.65
CA VAL A 265 39.24 15.38 -3.06
C VAL A 265 38.45 14.58 -4.09
N TYR A 266 38.59 13.26 -4.07
CA TYR A 266 37.78 12.36 -4.90
C TYR A 266 36.30 12.47 -4.53
N GLU A 267 35.44 12.73 -5.51
CA GLU A 267 34.00 12.58 -5.36
C GLU A 267 33.56 11.15 -5.67
N PRO A 268 32.57 10.61 -4.93
CA PRO A 268 31.94 9.36 -5.29
C PRO A 268 31.23 9.48 -6.64
N ALA A 269 31.29 8.44 -7.47
CA ALA A 269 30.58 8.41 -8.74
C ALA A 269 29.09 8.72 -8.54
N CYS A 270 28.60 9.78 -9.19
CA CYS A 270 27.16 10.03 -9.27
C CYS A 270 26.52 8.96 -10.15
N ASN A 271 25.64 8.15 -9.56
CA ASN A 271 24.75 7.23 -10.27
C ASN A 271 23.45 7.92 -10.66
#